data_AF-A0A2S6B6M6-F1
#
_entry.id   AF-A0A2S6B6M6-F1
#
_cell.length_a   1.000
_cell.length_b   1.000
_cell.length_c   1.000
_cell.angle_alpha   90.00
_cell.angle_beta   90.00
_cell.angle_gamma   90.00
#
_symmetry.space_group_name_H-M   'P 1'
#
loop_
_entity.id
_entity.type
_entity.pdbx_description
1 polymer ?
#
loop_
_entity_poly.entity_id
_entity_poly.type
_entity_poly.pdbx_seq_one_letter_code
_entity_poly.pdbx_strand_id
1 'polypeptide(L)'
;MKIGRLILLLVLLSLLGMLAFWLKKSSQEEEAPRGHTLSADNGAPAAQGSAGTVMPNGALGAPGETSLPALHRERIEVGDALWEATTPEQAAWLNRNGFPTSQQLAAFNGAKAAQLPSDGLARSPADVTAAESVAMSDPSSKAQALSVLKNASEAGSSYALQSLARIAQLSEGDPVKAEGYYRAAILRGDWLVGLRETPRLSPEQNYAADLRAFRIIAQINLSRRQRGLPPLAMDVRPGANEALDQLLPATKRQGR
;
A
#
# COMPACT_ATOMS: atom_id res chain seq x y z
N MET A 1 -37.68 -21.16 44.87
CA MET A 1 -36.45 -21.84 44.37
C MET A 1 -36.51 -22.34 42.90
N LYS A 2 -37.47 -21.92 42.05
CA LYS A 2 -37.57 -22.44 40.66
C LYS A 2 -36.91 -21.54 39.59
N ILE A 3 -36.75 -20.24 39.86
CA ILE A 3 -36.23 -19.26 38.87
C ILE A 3 -34.72 -19.44 38.62
N GLY A 4 -33.93 -19.76 39.66
CA GLY A 4 -32.47 -19.91 39.52
C GLY A 4 -32.05 -21.09 38.61
N ARG A 5 -32.83 -22.17 38.58
CA ARG A 5 -32.56 -23.32 37.71
C ARG A 5 -32.82 -23.01 36.23
N LEU A 6 -33.80 -22.15 35.94
CA LEU A 6 -34.11 -21.74 34.57
C LEU A 6 -33.01 -20.84 33.98
N ILE A 7 -32.49 -19.89 34.78
CA ILE A 7 -31.40 -19.00 34.36
C ILE A 7 -30.12 -19.81 34.09
N LEU A 8 -29.79 -20.77 34.96
CA LEU A 8 -28.63 -21.65 34.77
C LEU A 8 -28.73 -22.48 33.48
N LEU A 9 -29.91 -23.02 33.17
CA LEU A 9 -30.15 -23.77 31.93
C LEU A 9 -29.99 -22.92 30.68
N LEU A 10 -30.47 -21.67 30.69
CA LEU A 10 -30.34 -20.76 29.56
C LEU A 10 -28.88 -20.38 29.29
N VAL A 11 -28.08 -20.16 30.34
CA VAL A 11 -26.64 -19.88 30.20
C VAL A 11 -25.90 -21.09 29.65
N LEU A 12 -26.22 -22.30 30.12
CA LEU A 12 -25.62 -23.54 29.61
C LEU A 12 -25.94 -23.79 28.12
N LEU A 13 -27.19 -23.52 27.70
CA LEU A 13 -27.59 -23.63 26.30
C LEU A 13 -26.88 -22.61 25.41
N SER A 14 -26.69 -21.38 25.89
CA SER A 14 -25.93 -20.34 25.19
C SER A 14 -24.46 -20.75 24.98
N LEU A 15 -23.81 -21.30 26.00
CA LEU A 15 -22.42 -21.74 25.92
C LEU A 15 -22.25 -22.95 24.99
N LEU A 16 -23.19 -23.90 25.00
CA LEU A 16 -23.20 -25.04 24.08
C LEU A 16 -23.35 -24.60 22.61
N GLY A 17 -24.21 -23.61 22.34
CA GLY A 17 -24.35 -23.04 21.00
C GLY A 17 -23.07 -22.36 20.51
N MET A 18 -22.40 -21.61 21.38
CA MET A 18 -21.15 -20.93 21.06
C MET A 18 -20.01 -21.93 20.78
N LEU A 19 -19.94 -23.02 21.55
CA LEU A 19 -18.95 -24.09 21.36
C LEU A 19 -19.18 -24.86 20.04
N ALA A 20 -20.44 -25.18 19.71
CA ALA A 20 -20.78 -25.84 18.45
C ALA A 20 -20.46 -24.97 17.23
N PHE A 21 -20.70 -23.66 17.32
CA PHE A 21 -20.32 -22.70 16.27
C PHE A 21 -18.80 -22.64 16.08
N TRP A 22 -18.03 -22.66 17.18
CA TRP A 22 -16.57 -22.61 17.14
C TRP A 22 -15.98 -23.90 16.53
N LEU A 23 -16.51 -25.07 16.90
CA LEU A 23 -16.12 -26.37 16.32
C LEU A 23 -16.44 -26.47 14.83
N LYS A 24 -17.60 -25.94 14.38
CA LYS A 24 -17.95 -25.92 12.96
C LYS A 24 -17.01 -25.01 12.14
N LYS A 25 -16.60 -23.88 12.71
CA LYS A 25 -15.69 -22.94 12.06
C LYS A 25 -14.28 -23.54 11.89
N SER A 26 -13.80 -24.33 12.85
CA SER A 26 -12.49 -24.97 12.76
C SER A 26 -12.40 -26.09 11.71
N SER A 27 -13.52 -26.65 11.25
CA SER A 27 -13.53 -27.73 10.26
C SER A 27 -13.53 -27.26 8.80
N GLN A 28 -13.59 -25.95 8.53
CA GLN A 28 -13.63 -25.41 7.16
C GLN A 28 -12.27 -24.93 6.62
N GLU A 29 -11.18 -25.02 7.37
CA GLU A 29 -9.87 -24.51 6.93
C GLU A 29 -8.92 -25.58 6.33
N GLU A 30 -9.39 -26.80 6.02
CA GLU A 30 -8.54 -27.89 5.54
C GLU A 30 -8.99 -28.52 4.20
N GLU A 31 -9.19 -27.70 3.16
CA GLU A 31 -9.18 -28.20 1.77
C GLU A 31 -8.15 -27.42 0.94
N ALA A 32 -6.97 -28.01 0.77
CA ALA A 32 -5.98 -27.58 -0.20
C ALA A 32 -6.38 -28.07 -1.61
N PRO A 33 -6.45 -27.21 -2.63
CA PRO A 33 -6.72 -27.65 -3.99
C PRO A 33 -5.50 -28.38 -4.58
N ARG A 34 -5.67 -29.68 -4.85
CA ARG A 34 -4.76 -30.50 -5.65
C ARG A 34 -4.94 -30.19 -7.13
N GLY A 35 -3.83 -29.80 -7.78
CA GLY A 35 -3.41 -30.15 -9.13
C GLY A 35 -4.41 -30.03 -10.30
N HIS A 36 -4.18 -29.03 -11.16
CA HIS A 36 -4.49 -29.15 -12.58
C HIS A 36 -3.25 -28.95 -13.44
N THR A 37 -3.12 -29.89 -14.38
CA THR A 37 -2.02 -30.15 -15.30
C THR A 37 -1.91 -29.11 -16.40
N LEU A 38 -0.66 -28.85 -16.78
CA LEU A 38 -0.25 -28.09 -17.96
C LEU A 38 -0.86 -28.67 -19.23
N SER A 39 -1.54 -27.84 -20.02
CA SER A 39 -1.80 -28.11 -21.43
C SER A 39 -1.13 -27.00 -22.24
N ALA A 40 -0.17 -27.38 -23.07
CA ALA A 40 0.46 -26.52 -24.05
C ALA A 40 -0.55 -26.24 -25.17
N ASP A 41 -0.73 -24.97 -25.54
CA ASP A 41 -1.36 -24.60 -26.79
C ASP A 41 -0.49 -23.58 -27.53
N ASN A 42 -0.07 -23.99 -28.72
CA ASN A 42 0.73 -23.26 -29.69
C ASN A 42 -0.26 -22.64 -30.69
N GLY A 43 -0.36 -21.31 -30.73
CA GLY A 43 -1.18 -20.65 -31.73
C GLY A 43 -0.85 -19.17 -31.88
N ALA A 44 0.10 -18.84 -32.76
CA ALA A 44 0.10 -17.57 -33.46
C ALA A 44 -0.97 -17.62 -34.58
N PRO A 45 -1.61 -16.50 -34.94
CA PRO A 45 -1.05 -15.74 -36.06
C PRO A 45 -1.24 -14.21 -36.00
N ALA A 46 -0.57 -13.59 -36.97
CA ALA A 46 -0.48 -12.19 -37.36
C ALA A 46 -1.77 -11.34 -37.41
N ALA A 47 -1.60 -10.04 -37.14
CA ALA A 47 -2.34 -8.95 -37.78
C ALA A 47 -1.37 -7.74 -37.85
N GLN A 48 -0.76 -7.46 -39.01
CA GLN A 48 -1.25 -6.53 -40.05
C GLN A 48 -1.65 -5.15 -39.52
N GLY A 49 -0.85 -4.16 -39.91
CA GLY A 49 -1.08 -2.76 -39.61
C GLY A 49 -2.23 -2.14 -40.39
N SER A 50 -2.65 -0.97 -39.94
CA SER A 50 -3.27 0.02 -40.80
C SER A 50 -2.91 1.41 -40.31
N ALA A 51 -2.34 2.19 -41.22
CA ALA A 51 -2.09 3.61 -41.09
C ALA A 51 -3.33 4.40 -41.53
N GLY A 52 -3.52 5.58 -40.94
CA GLY A 52 -4.59 6.54 -41.26
C GLY A 52 -5.25 7.00 -39.95
N THR A 53 -5.48 8.28 -39.67
CA THR A 53 -5.48 9.50 -40.48
C THR A 53 -5.30 10.67 -39.52
N VAL A 54 -4.40 11.59 -39.85
CA VAL A 54 -4.26 12.88 -39.19
C VAL A 54 -5.41 13.78 -39.65
N MET A 55 -6.21 14.29 -38.71
CA MET A 55 -7.04 15.47 -38.92
C MET A 55 -6.71 16.48 -37.81
N PRO A 56 -6.26 17.69 -38.14
CA PRO A 56 -6.09 18.77 -37.17
C PRO A 56 -7.41 19.52 -37.08
N ASN A 57 -8.03 19.53 -35.89
CA ASN A 57 -9.08 20.49 -35.62
C ASN A 57 -8.87 21.09 -34.24
N GLY A 58 -8.62 22.39 -34.25
CA GLY A 58 -8.51 23.22 -33.05
C GLY A 58 -9.81 23.18 -32.27
N ALA A 59 -9.68 22.74 -31.02
CA ALA A 59 -10.63 23.05 -29.97
C ALA A 59 -9.82 23.76 -28.87
N LEU A 60 -10.21 24.99 -28.58
CA LEU A 60 -9.80 25.71 -27.38
C LEU A 60 -10.27 24.89 -26.17
N GLY A 61 -9.38 24.04 -25.65
CA GLY A 61 -9.67 23.10 -24.57
C GLY A 61 -9.85 23.82 -23.24
N ALA A 62 -10.96 23.55 -22.58
CA ALA A 62 -11.14 23.82 -21.17
C ALA A 62 -10.01 23.14 -20.35
N PRO A 63 -9.56 23.74 -19.24
CA PRO A 63 -8.59 23.08 -18.38
C PRO A 63 -9.25 21.84 -17.73
N GLY A 64 -8.70 20.65 -18.00
CA GLY A 64 -8.64 19.63 -16.94
C GLY A 64 -9.12 18.21 -17.21
N GLU A 65 -9.58 17.81 -18.41
CA GLU A 65 -9.82 16.38 -18.69
C GLU A 65 -8.51 15.67 -19.05
N THR A 66 -7.62 15.51 -18.07
CA THR A 66 -6.53 14.54 -18.22
C THR A 66 -7.17 13.16 -18.19
N SER A 67 -7.26 12.50 -19.34
CA SER A 67 -7.85 11.16 -19.41
C SER A 67 -7.13 10.19 -18.46
N LEU A 68 -7.88 9.42 -17.66
CA LEU A 68 -7.34 8.44 -16.70
C LEU A 68 -6.22 7.55 -17.29
N PRO A 69 -6.30 7.08 -18.56
CA PRO A 69 -5.21 6.29 -19.16
C PRO A 69 -3.88 7.04 -19.31
N ALA A 70 -3.90 8.37 -19.47
CA ALA A 70 -2.68 9.18 -19.54
C ALA A 70 -2.00 9.28 -18.17
N LEU A 71 -2.79 9.47 -17.10
CA LEU A 71 -2.28 9.52 -15.73
C LEU A 71 -1.52 8.24 -15.36
N HIS A 72 -1.91 7.07 -15.85
CA HIS A 72 -1.23 5.80 -15.53
C HIS A 72 0.20 5.70 -16.08
N ARG A 73 0.57 6.54 -17.07
CA ARG A 73 1.87 6.50 -17.74
C ARG A 73 2.84 7.55 -17.25
N GLU A 74 2.35 8.52 -16.48
CA GLU A 74 3.19 9.59 -15.93
C GLU A 74 4.22 9.03 -14.94
N ARG A 75 5.39 9.66 -14.97
CA ARG A 75 6.55 9.30 -14.16
C ARG A 75 7.09 10.53 -13.46
N ILE A 76 7.68 10.30 -12.30
CA ILE A 76 8.41 11.34 -11.57
C ILE A 76 9.70 11.62 -12.34
N GLU A 77 9.94 12.88 -12.63
CA GLU A 77 11.15 13.37 -13.28
C GLU A 77 12.02 14.16 -12.28
N VAL A 78 13.27 14.41 -12.67
CA VAL A 78 14.16 15.27 -11.87
C VAL A 78 13.56 16.67 -11.76
N GLY A 79 13.50 17.19 -10.55
CA GLY A 79 12.89 18.49 -10.25
C GLY A 79 11.42 18.44 -9.83
N ASP A 80 10.78 17.25 -9.77
CA ASP A 80 9.49 17.12 -9.10
C ASP A 80 9.66 17.44 -7.60
N ALA A 81 9.13 18.60 -7.21
CA ALA A 81 9.30 19.15 -5.87
C ALA A 81 8.58 18.32 -4.79
N LEU A 82 7.52 17.59 -5.16
CA LEU A 82 6.67 16.91 -4.19
C LEU A 82 7.42 15.84 -3.39
N TRP A 83 8.36 15.17 -4.06
CA TRP A 83 9.10 14.05 -3.47
C TRP A 83 10.60 14.30 -3.42
N GLU A 84 11.06 15.54 -3.60
CA GLU A 84 12.49 15.87 -3.57
C GLU A 84 13.32 15.01 -4.56
N ALA A 85 12.81 14.84 -5.79
CA ALA A 85 13.53 14.12 -6.84
C ALA A 85 14.66 15.00 -7.43
N THR A 86 15.74 15.20 -6.67
CA THR A 86 16.84 16.11 -7.06
C THR A 86 17.86 15.49 -8.01
N THR A 87 17.87 14.16 -8.13
CA THR A 87 18.77 13.40 -9.00
C THR A 87 18.02 12.36 -9.84
N PRO A 88 18.56 11.92 -10.98
CA PRO A 88 17.96 10.85 -11.79
C PRO A 88 17.76 9.55 -11.00
N GLU A 89 18.68 9.21 -10.10
CA GLU A 89 18.62 8.00 -9.27
C GLU A 89 17.45 8.06 -8.29
N GLN A 90 17.19 9.23 -7.70
CA GLN A 90 16.03 9.45 -6.82
C GLN A 90 14.72 9.37 -7.61
N ALA A 91 14.64 10.01 -8.77
CA ALA A 91 13.45 9.90 -9.64
C ALA A 91 13.18 8.44 -10.03
N ALA A 92 14.22 7.70 -10.43
CA ALA A 92 14.10 6.27 -10.73
C ALA A 92 13.69 5.44 -9.50
N TRP A 93 14.15 5.82 -8.30
CA TRP A 93 13.77 5.14 -7.05
C TRP A 93 12.30 5.38 -6.71
N LEU A 94 11.82 6.60 -6.84
CA LEU A 94 10.43 6.96 -6.60
C LEU A 94 9.50 6.22 -7.56
N ASN A 95 9.83 6.21 -8.86
CA ASN A 95 9.04 5.51 -9.87
C ASN A 95 8.92 4.01 -9.59
N ARG A 96 10.03 3.31 -9.28
CA ARG A 96 10.00 1.86 -9.00
C ARG A 96 9.38 1.51 -7.63
N ASN A 97 9.34 2.47 -6.70
CA ASN A 97 8.69 2.32 -5.39
C ASN A 97 7.23 2.83 -5.38
N GLY A 98 6.68 3.16 -6.56
CA GLY A 98 5.25 3.42 -6.76
C GLY A 98 4.77 4.78 -6.26
N PHE A 99 5.66 5.77 -6.18
CA PHE A 99 5.28 7.14 -5.84
C PHE A 99 4.54 7.81 -7.01
N PRO A 100 3.45 8.56 -6.73
CA PRO A 100 2.69 9.22 -7.77
C PRO A 100 3.31 10.56 -8.18
N THR A 101 3.06 11.03 -9.40
CA THR A 101 3.39 12.41 -9.78
C THR A 101 2.50 13.42 -9.05
N SER A 102 2.92 14.69 -9.02
CA SER A 102 2.08 15.79 -8.53
C SER A 102 0.71 15.85 -9.25
N GLN A 103 0.69 15.56 -10.56
CA GLN A 103 -0.53 15.55 -11.37
C GLN A 103 -1.45 14.36 -11.05
N GLN A 104 -0.89 13.16 -10.86
CA GLN A 104 -1.64 12.01 -10.37
C GLN A 104 -2.27 12.30 -9.00
N LEU A 105 -1.53 12.91 -8.06
CA LEU A 105 -2.08 13.29 -6.76
C LEU A 105 -3.19 14.34 -6.85
N ALA A 106 -2.98 15.38 -7.65
CA ALA A 106 -3.96 16.43 -7.86
C ALA A 106 -5.28 15.87 -8.45
N ALA A 107 -5.19 14.89 -9.34
CA ALA A 107 -6.36 14.27 -9.97
C ALA A 107 -7.29 13.53 -8.99
N PHE A 108 -6.77 13.05 -7.85
CA PHE A 108 -7.56 12.28 -6.87
C PHE A 108 -7.89 13.04 -5.58
N ASN A 109 -7.38 14.27 -5.43
CA ASN A 109 -7.81 15.19 -4.39
C ASN A 109 -9.26 15.66 -4.65
N GLY A 110 -10.22 14.97 -4.03
CA GLY A 110 -11.64 15.31 -4.07
C GLY A 110 -12.49 14.46 -5.02
N ALA A 111 -11.90 13.55 -5.79
CA ALA A 111 -12.63 12.63 -6.65
C ALA A 111 -13.32 11.53 -5.81
N LYS A 112 -14.59 11.75 -5.45
CA LYS A 112 -15.45 10.68 -4.96
C LYS A 112 -15.68 9.67 -6.09
N ALA A 113 -15.49 8.39 -5.81
CA ALA A 113 -15.66 7.27 -6.75
C ALA A 113 -14.63 7.17 -7.88
N ALA A 114 -13.33 7.30 -7.57
CA ALA A 114 -12.34 6.67 -8.44
C ALA A 114 -12.66 5.16 -8.53
N GLN A 115 -12.89 4.65 -9.74
CA GLN A 115 -13.12 3.23 -9.96
C GLN A 115 -11.85 2.46 -9.57
N LEU A 116 -11.89 1.80 -8.42
CA LEU A 116 -10.82 0.91 -8.01
C LEU A 116 -10.74 -0.29 -8.96
N PRO A 117 -9.54 -0.85 -9.19
CA PRO A 117 -9.39 -2.10 -9.91
C PRO A 117 -10.27 -3.19 -9.29
N SER A 118 -11.11 -3.83 -10.11
CA SER A 118 -12.04 -4.88 -9.67
C SER A 118 -11.34 -6.15 -9.18
N ASP A 119 -10.12 -6.41 -9.67
CA ASP A 119 -9.23 -7.49 -9.24
C ASP A 119 -8.43 -7.15 -7.97
N GLY A 120 -8.55 -5.91 -7.48
CA GLY A 120 -7.80 -5.43 -6.31
C GLY A 120 -6.30 -5.25 -6.57
N LEU A 121 -5.84 -5.23 -7.82
CA LEU A 121 -4.43 -5.08 -8.17
C LEU A 121 -4.15 -3.68 -8.68
N ALA A 122 -3.34 -2.91 -7.93
CA ALA A 122 -2.82 -1.64 -8.42
C ALA A 122 -1.87 -1.88 -9.60
N ARG A 123 -2.11 -1.18 -10.72
CA ARG A 123 -1.30 -1.27 -11.95
C ARG A 123 -0.42 -0.04 -12.13
N SER A 124 -0.72 1.04 -11.40
CA SER A 124 0.01 2.30 -11.42
C SER A 124 0.00 3.00 -10.05
N PRO A 125 0.87 4.00 -9.83
CA PRO A 125 0.77 4.89 -8.68
C PRO A 125 -0.58 5.64 -8.58
N ALA A 126 -1.24 5.88 -9.72
CA ALA A 126 -2.58 6.46 -9.76
C ALA A 126 -3.62 5.57 -9.06
N ASP A 127 -3.55 4.24 -9.24
CA ASP A 127 -4.45 3.30 -8.54
C ASP A 127 -4.22 3.31 -7.02
N VAL A 128 -2.97 3.44 -6.58
CA VAL A 128 -2.62 3.54 -5.16
C VAL A 128 -3.20 4.83 -4.57
N THR A 129 -3.09 5.93 -5.31
CA THR A 129 -3.64 7.24 -4.90
C THR A 129 -5.17 7.22 -4.86
N ALA A 130 -5.81 6.61 -5.87
CA ALA A 130 -7.25 6.40 -5.90
C ALA A 130 -7.72 5.55 -4.70
N ALA A 131 -7.04 4.44 -4.42
CA ALA A 131 -7.33 3.59 -3.27
C ALA A 131 -7.17 4.34 -1.94
N GLU A 132 -6.13 5.15 -1.79
CA GLU A 132 -5.97 5.99 -0.61
C GLU A 132 -7.15 6.95 -0.42
N SER A 133 -7.51 7.70 -1.46
CA SER A 133 -8.62 8.65 -1.44
C SER A 133 -9.95 7.97 -1.09
N VAL A 134 -10.25 6.82 -1.72
CA VAL A 134 -11.45 6.02 -1.45
C VAL A 134 -11.45 5.50 -0.01
N ALA A 135 -10.33 4.98 0.50
CA ALA A 135 -10.24 4.47 1.86
C ALA A 135 -10.49 5.55 2.93
N MET A 136 -10.18 6.81 2.63
CA MET A 136 -10.41 7.95 3.52
C MET A 136 -11.82 8.55 3.41
N SER A 137 -12.45 8.50 2.23
CA SER A 137 -13.68 9.25 1.93
C SER A 137 -14.94 8.42 1.72
N ASP A 138 -14.82 7.11 1.44
CA ASP A 138 -15.95 6.21 1.18
C ASP A 138 -15.90 4.95 2.07
N PRO A 139 -16.67 4.94 3.17
CA PRO A 139 -16.74 3.78 4.06
C PRO A 139 -17.20 2.48 3.38
N SER A 140 -18.04 2.58 2.34
CA SER A 140 -18.61 1.40 1.66
C SER A 140 -17.57 0.67 0.80
N SER A 141 -16.61 1.42 0.25
CA SER A 141 -15.51 0.87 -0.56
C SER A 141 -14.17 0.77 0.18
N LYS A 142 -14.10 1.20 1.45
CA LYS A 142 -12.87 1.18 2.25
C LYS A 142 -12.18 -0.18 2.29
N ALA A 143 -12.93 -1.28 2.43
CA ALA A 143 -12.35 -2.62 2.49
C ALA A 143 -11.64 -3.00 1.17
N GLN A 144 -12.26 -2.70 0.02
CA GLN A 144 -11.66 -2.93 -1.30
C GLN A 144 -10.42 -2.07 -1.50
N ALA A 145 -10.50 -0.79 -1.13
CA ALA A 145 -9.38 0.14 -1.19
C ALA A 145 -8.16 -0.34 -0.37
N LEU A 146 -8.39 -0.78 0.86
CA LEU A 146 -7.34 -1.35 1.71
C LEU A 146 -6.73 -2.63 1.11
N SER A 147 -7.52 -3.44 0.40
CA SER A 147 -7.01 -4.60 -0.35
C SER A 147 -6.06 -4.18 -1.47
N VAL A 148 -6.43 -3.16 -2.26
CA VAL A 148 -5.58 -2.60 -3.33
C VAL A 148 -4.24 -2.11 -2.77
N LEU A 149 -4.28 -1.33 -1.68
CA LEU A 149 -3.07 -0.80 -1.03
C LEU A 149 -2.19 -1.92 -0.47
N LYS A 150 -2.80 -2.94 0.16
CA LYS A 150 -2.06 -4.12 0.65
C LYS A 150 -1.38 -4.84 -0.50
N ASN A 151 -2.08 -5.12 -1.59
CA ASN A 151 -1.50 -5.78 -2.77
C ASN A 151 -0.38 -4.96 -3.39
N ALA A 152 -0.52 -3.63 -3.46
CA ALA A 152 0.52 -2.72 -3.93
C ALA A 152 1.77 -2.76 -3.03
N SER A 153 1.59 -2.77 -1.70
CA SER A 153 2.71 -2.92 -0.75
C SER A 153 3.44 -4.26 -0.93
N GLU A 154 2.70 -5.34 -1.21
CA GLU A 154 3.27 -6.65 -1.48
C GLU A 154 4.00 -6.73 -2.83
N ALA A 155 3.57 -5.92 -3.80
CA ALA A 155 4.28 -5.73 -5.06
C ALA A 155 5.57 -4.91 -4.90
N GLY A 156 5.76 -4.26 -3.74
CA GLY A 156 6.97 -3.51 -3.40
C GLY A 156 6.80 -1.99 -3.35
N SER A 157 5.56 -1.47 -3.44
CA SER A 157 5.31 -0.03 -3.34
C SER A 157 5.53 0.48 -1.92
N SER A 158 6.57 1.31 -1.74
CA SER A 158 6.81 2.02 -0.48
C SER A 158 5.77 3.12 -0.27
N TYR A 159 5.28 3.74 -1.35
CA TYR A 159 4.18 4.71 -1.27
C TYR A 159 2.89 4.10 -0.70
N ALA A 160 2.53 2.86 -1.08
CA ALA A 160 1.36 2.18 -0.54
C ALA A 160 1.46 1.93 0.99
N LEU A 161 2.66 1.68 1.52
CA LEU A 161 2.89 1.60 2.98
C LEU A 161 2.63 2.95 3.63
N GLN A 162 3.08 4.06 3.04
CA GLN A 162 2.77 5.39 3.55
C GLN A 162 1.28 5.72 3.47
N SER A 163 0.58 5.34 2.40
CA SER A 163 -0.88 5.51 2.28
C SER A 163 -1.62 4.75 3.37
N LEU A 164 -1.24 3.49 3.64
CA LEU A 164 -1.79 2.71 4.76
C LEU A 164 -1.51 3.39 6.12
N ALA A 165 -0.34 4.01 6.28
CA ALA A 165 -0.01 4.77 7.47
C ALA A 165 -0.90 6.01 7.65
N ARG A 166 -1.11 6.79 6.58
CA ARG A 166 -2.00 7.97 6.61
C ARG A 166 -3.44 7.59 6.89
N ILE A 167 -3.95 6.50 6.32
CA ILE A 167 -5.30 5.99 6.61
C ILE A 167 -5.42 5.59 8.09
N ALA A 168 -4.44 4.85 8.62
CA ALA A 168 -4.42 4.48 10.03
C ALA A 168 -4.42 5.71 10.96
N GLN A 169 -3.65 6.75 10.61
CA GLN A 169 -3.58 7.99 11.38
C GLN A 169 -4.87 8.82 11.30
N LEU A 170 -5.34 9.11 10.08
CA LEU A 170 -6.36 10.12 9.82
C LEU A 170 -7.78 9.55 9.81
N SER A 171 -7.97 8.33 9.32
CA SER A 171 -9.28 7.70 9.21
C SER A 171 -9.59 6.76 10.38
N GLU A 172 -8.59 6.06 10.91
CA GLU A 172 -8.78 5.10 12.00
C GLU A 172 -8.39 5.66 13.38
N GLY A 173 -7.60 6.73 13.45
CA GLY A 173 -7.13 7.31 14.71
C GLY A 173 -6.17 6.41 15.50
N ASP A 174 -5.45 5.50 14.82
CA ASP A 174 -4.49 4.56 15.43
C ASP A 174 -3.05 4.98 15.09
N PRO A 175 -2.42 5.85 15.92
CA PRO A 175 -1.07 6.34 15.65
C PRO A 175 0.00 5.24 15.76
N VAL A 176 -0.23 4.18 16.56
CA VAL A 176 0.70 3.06 16.67
C VAL A 176 0.69 2.22 15.38
N LYS A 177 -0.50 2.01 14.80
CA LYS A 177 -0.64 1.37 13.48
C LYS A 177 0.01 2.21 12.38
N ALA A 178 -0.23 3.52 12.40
CA ALA A 178 0.38 4.44 11.44
C ALA A 178 1.90 4.36 11.50
N GLU A 179 2.49 4.46 12.70
CA GLU A 179 3.93 4.35 12.89
C GLU A 179 4.50 3.00 12.44
N GLY A 180 3.79 1.89 12.69
CA GLY A 180 4.20 0.58 12.20
C GLY A 180 4.33 0.52 10.67
N TYR A 181 3.43 1.16 9.93
CA TYR A 181 3.52 1.24 8.47
C TYR A 181 4.63 2.17 7.98
N TYR A 182 4.80 3.34 8.61
CA TYR A 182 5.90 4.24 8.27
C TYR A 182 7.27 3.61 8.52
N ARG A 183 7.45 2.91 9.65
CA ARG A 183 8.68 2.16 9.93
C ARG A 183 8.87 0.97 8.98
N ALA A 184 7.80 0.33 8.51
CA ALA A 184 7.91 -0.66 7.44
C ALA A 184 8.41 -0.03 6.13
N ALA A 185 8.00 1.20 5.79
CA ALA A 185 8.56 1.92 4.64
C ALA A 185 10.05 2.24 4.82
N ILE A 186 10.47 2.63 6.03
CA ILE A 186 11.90 2.82 6.35
C ILE A 186 12.68 1.52 6.18
N LEU A 187 12.17 0.38 6.68
CA LEU A 187 12.78 -0.94 6.49
C LEU A 187 12.86 -1.37 5.01
N ARG A 188 12.04 -0.76 4.14
CA ARG A 188 12.11 -0.94 2.69
C ARG A 188 13.14 -0.04 2.01
N GLY A 189 13.69 0.93 2.73
CA GLY A 189 14.73 1.85 2.26
C GLY A 189 14.27 3.30 2.10
N ASP A 190 13.02 3.62 2.43
CA ASP A 190 12.48 4.98 2.36
C ASP A 190 12.83 5.79 3.62
N TRP A 191 14.09 6.21 3.72
CA TRP A 191 14.59 6.94 4.89
C TRP A 191 13.93 8.32 5.06
N LEU A 192 13.44 8.94 3.98
CA LEU A 192 12.86 10.29 4.03
C LEU A 192 11.58 10.32 4.89
N VAL A 193 10.85 9.21 4.96
CA VAL A 193 9.69 9.04 5.86
C VAL A 193 10.06 9.27 7.33
N GLY A 194 11.32 9.05 7.72
CA GLY A 194 11.80 9.29 9.07
C GLY A 194 11.94 10.79 9.43
N LEU A 195 11.93 11.70 8.45
CA LEU A 195 12.04 13.14 8.69
C LEU A 195 10.71 13.85 8.94
N ARG A 196 9.59 13.14 8.77
CA ARG A 196 8.27 13.74 9.02
C ARG A 196 8.08 14.03 10.51
N GLU A 197 7.12 14.90 10.80
CA GLU A 197 6.62 15.05 12.16
C GLU A 197 5.98 13.74 12.65
N THR A 198 6.52 13.20 13.73
CA THR A 198 5.99 11.99 14.37
C THR A 198 5.10 12.38 15.55
N PRO A 199 3.91 11.76 15.72
CA PRO A 199 3.14 11.89 16.94
C PRO A 199 3.98 11.46 18.15
N ARG A 200 3.74 12.10 19.30
CA ARG A 200 4.39 11.73 20.56
C ARG A 200 3.82 10.41 21.05
N LEU A 201 4.52 9.31 20.79
CA LEU A 201 4.21 7.99 21.32
C LEU A 201 4.93 7.75 22.65
N SER A 202 4.31 6.96 23.55
CA SER A 202 5.01 6.42 24.73
C SER A 202 6.13 5.45 24.31
N PRO A 203 7.09 5.13 25.18
CA PRO A 203 8.10 4.10 24.91
C PRO A 203 7.50 2.74 24.50
N GLU A 204 6.43 2.30 25.16
CA GLU A 204 5.74 1.03 24.87
C GLU A 204 5.04 1.08 23.50
N GLN A 205 4.42 2.21 23.17
CA GLN A 205 3.80 2.43 21.87
C GLN A 205 4.84 2.46 20.74
N ASN A 206 6.00 3.07 21.00
CA ASN A 206 7.14 3.04 20.07
C ASN A 206 7.60 1.60 19.83
N TYR A 207 7.82 0.83 20.89
CA TYR A 207 8.21 -0.58 20.75
C TYR A 207 7.15 -1.41 20.02
N ALA A 208 5.86 -1.17 20.29
CA ALA A 208 4.76 -1.81 19.58
C ALA A 208 4.75 -1.47 18.07
N ALA A 209 5.09 -0.23 17.70
CA ALA A 209 5.24 0.19 16.31
C ALA A 209 6.40 -0.53 15.62
N ASP A 210 7.54 -0.71 16.30
CA ASP A 210 8.68 -1.49 15.78
C ASP A 210 8.29 -2.95 15.50
N LEU A 211 7.68 -3.62 16.48
CA LEU A 211 7.22 -5.00 16.32
C LEU A 211 6.19 -5.12 15.17
N ARG A 212 5.32 -4.11 15.03
CA ARG A 212 4.36 -4.07 13.93
C ARG A 212 5.05 -3.91 12.57
N ALA A 213 6.06 -3.06 12.46
CA ALA A 213 6.83 -2.89 11.23
C ALA A 213 7.49 -4.21 10.78
N PHE A 214 8.16 -4.91 11.69
CA PHE A 214 8.74 -6.23 11.41
C PHE A 214 7.67 -7.25 10.99
N ARG A 215 6.53 -7.26 11.68
CA ARG A 215 5.40 -8.14 11.32
C ARG A 215 4.86 -7.84 9.93
N ILE A 216 4.71 -6.57 9.56
CA ILE A 216 4.25 -6.16 8.22
C ILE A 216 5.20 -6.68 7.14
N ILE A 217 6.51 -6.46 7.29
CA ILE A 217 7.51 -6.96 6.33
C ILE A 217 7.50 -8.50 6.25
N ALA A 218 7.41 -9.18 7.39
CA ALA A 218 7.32 -10.63 7.44
C ALA A 218 6.06 -11.16 6.72
N GLN A 219 4.91 -10.51 6.91
CA GLN A 219 3.65 -10.87 6.25
C GLN A 219 3.70 -10.63 4.74
N ILE A 220 4.28 -9.52 4.30
CA ILE A 220 4.49 -9.25 2.87
C ILE A 220 5.36 -10.35 2.26
N ASN A 221 6.49 -10.69 2.89
CA ASN A 221 7.39 -11.72 2.41
C ASN A 221 6.75 -13.12 2.42
N LEU A 222 5.88 -13.41 3.38
CA LEU A 222 5.09 -14.64 3.38
C LEU A 222 4.14 -14.69 2.18
N SER A 223 3.35 -13.63 1.93
CA SER A 223 2.44 -13.54 0.78
C SER A 223 3.18 -13.67 -0.56
N ARG A 224 4.36 -13.05 -0.68
CA ARG A 224 5.19 -13.15 -1.88
C ARG A 224 5.67 -14.57 -2.13
N ARG A 225 6.17 -15.26 -1.10
CA ARG A 225 6.58 -16.67 -1.21
C ARG A 225 5.44 -17.59 -1.60
N GLN A 226 4.23 -17.36 -1.08
CA GLN A 226 3.03 -18.11 -1.45
C GLN A 226 2.68 -17.95 -2.95
N ARG A 227 3.11 -16.85 -3.58
CA ARG A 227 2.96 -16.59 -5.02
C ARG A 227 4.20 -16.92 -5.86
N GLY A 228 5.20 -17.58 -5.27
CA GLY A 228 6.45 -17.92 -5.96
C GLY A 228 7.37 -16.71 -6.24
N LEU A 229 7.13 -15.57 -5.57
CA LEU A 229 7.96 -14.37 -5.70
C LEU A 229 9.07 -14.36 -4.63
N PRO A 230 10.26 -13.80 -4.93
CA PRO A 230 11.31 -13.64 -3.94
C PRO A 230 10.89 -12.65 -2.85
N PRO A 231 11.44 -12.75 -1.62
CA PRO A 231 11.27 -11.73 -0.59
C PRO A 231 11.63 -10.33 -1.10
N LEU A 232 11.00 -9.33 -0.51
CA LEU A 232 11.29 -7.92 -0.75
C LEU A 232 12.72 -7.58 -0.26
N ALA A 233 13.61 -7.23 -1.19
CA ALA A 233 14.97 -6.77 -0.89
C ALA A 233 14.96 -5.28 -0.50
N MET A 234 15.70 -4.89 0.55
CA MET A 234 15.84 -3.48 0.93
C MET A 234 16.40 -2.67 -0.26
N ASP A 235 15.63 -1.71 -0.76
CA ASP A 235 16.00 -0.82 -1.87
C ASP A 235 16.17 0.58 -1.28
N VAL A 236 17.38 0.88 -0.82
CA VAL A 236 17.67 2.14 -0.11
C VAL A 236 17.51 3.32 -1.07
N ARG A 237 16.71 4.31 -0.65
CA ARG A 237 16.52 5.55 -1.38
C ARG A 237 17.85 6.31 -1.51
N PRO A 238 18.26 6.73 -2.72
CA PRO A 238 19.49 7.50 -2.90
C PRO A 238 19.49 8.80 -2.08
N GLY A 239 20.66 9.20 -1.56
CA GLY A 239 20.80 10.36 -0.68
C GLY A 239 20.88 10.04 0.82
N ALA A 240 20.79 8.76 1.21
CA ALA A 240 20.72 8.37 2.63
C ALA A 240 22.00 8.72 3.41
N ASN A 241 23.18 8.51 2.82
CA ASN A 241 24.45 8.78 3.47
C ASN A 241 24.69 10.29 3.58
N GLU A 242 24.36 11.02 2.52
CA GLU A 242 24.44 12.48 2.48
C GLU A 242 23.52 13.11 3.52
N ALA A 243 22.30 12.60 3.66
CA ALA A 243 21.38 13.03 4.71
C ALA A 243 21.91 12.73 6.12
N LEU A 244 22.52 11.55 6.31
CA LEU A 244 23.13 11.19 7.59
C LEU A 244 24.28 12.14 7.96
N ASP A 245 25.16 12.46 7.01
CA ASP A 245 26.29 13.38 7.20
C ASP A 245 25.82 14.80 7.54
N GLN A 246 24.68 15.23 6.99
CA GLN A 246 24.07 16.54 7.30
C GLN A 246 23.43 16.57 8.69
N LEU A 247 22.79 15.48 9.12
CA LEU A 247 22.09 15.38 10.41
C LEU A 247 23.04 15.14 11.60
N LEU A 248 24.16 14.47 11.34
CA LEU A 248 25.22 14.23 12.32
C LEU A 248 26.45 15.06 11.94
N PRO A 249 26.36 16.42 11.95
CA PRO A 249 27.49 17.25 11.59
C PRO A 249 28.64 16.84 12.48
N ALA A 250 29.70 16.30 11.86
CA ALA A 250 30.79 15.57 12.50
C ALA A 250 30.99 16.11 13.91
N THR A 251 30.55 15.35 14.92
CA THR A 251 30.84 15.62 16.32
C THR A 251 32.32 15.91 16.34
N LYS A 252 32.62 17.19 16.57
CA LYS A 252 33.90 17.80 16.31
C LYS A 252 35.01 16.78 16.56
N ARG A 253 35.75 16.42 15.51
CA ARG A 253 37.15 15.95 15.63
C ARG A 253 38.01 17.09 16.23
N GLN A 254 37.55 17.70 17.32
CA GLN A 254 38.35 18.52 18.21
C GLN A 254 39.08 17.51 19.07
N GLY A 255 40.36 17.37 18.76
CA GLY A 255 41.22 16.38 19.34
C GLY A 255 41.23 16.38 20.85
N ARG A 256 41.47 15.20 21.40
CA ARG A 256 42.61 14.93 22.27
C ARG A 256 42.99 13.46 22.13
#